data_AF-A0A8J2A8Z3-F1
#
_entry.id   AF-A0A8J2A8Z3-F1
#
_cell.length_a   1.000
_cell.length_b   1.000
_cell.length_c   1.000
_cell.angle_alpha   90.00
_cell.angle_beta   90.00
_cell.angle_gamma   90.00
#
_symmetry.space_group_name_H-M   'P 1'
#
loop_
_entity.id
_entity.type
_entity.pdbx_description
1 polymer ?
#
loop_
_entity_poly.entity_id
_entity_poly.type
_entity_poly.pdbx_seq_one_letter_code
_entity_poly.pdbx_strand_id
1 'polypeptide(L)'
;MRTFTALVLGAGLRSACAALPPGYEDEVFCPPGHCMMDKDMGPGYCGPRTAFLQCVKEDTLESGGPPKAWGFQLGEERKAELLQSGHHSTQCSEDIQKRFKTAQAEKDVATAQEEASSEPKKVQVMATS
;
A
#
# COMPACT_ATOMS: atom_id res chain seq x y z
N MET A 1 36.67 -51.37 -30.33
CA MET A 1 36.72 -50.00 -29.77
C MET A 1 35.39 -49.30 -30.01
N ARG A 2 34.50 -49.22 -29.01
CA ARG A 2 33.37 -48.26 -28.97
C ARG A 2 33.06 -47.94 -27.51
N THR A 3 33.56 -46.82 -27.03
CA THR A 3 33.33 -46.26 -25.69
C THR A 3 31.98 -45.54 -25.66
N PHE A 4 31.07 -45.98 -24.80
CA PHE A 4 29.81 -45.27 -24.53
C PHE A 4 30.00 -44.34 -23.34
N THR A 5 30.15 -43.05 -23.62
CA THR A 5 30.21 -41.98 -22.62
C THR A 5 28.76 -41.59 -22.27
N ALA A 6 28.22 -42.11 -21.17
CA ALA A 6 26.93 -41.68 -20.65
C ALA A 6 27.10 -40.34 -19.90
N LEU A 7 26.58 -39.28 -20.52
CA LEU A 7 26.62 -37.90 -20.03
C LEU A 7 25.58 -37.76 -18.90
N VAL A 8 26.06 -37.66 -17.66
CA VAL A 8 25.22 -37.40 -16.47
C VAL A 8 24.72 -35.95 -16.55
N LEU A 9 23.49 -35.75 -17.03
CA LEU A 9 22.78 -34.48 -16.91
C LEU A 9 22.31 -34.29 -15.46
N GLY A 10 23.19 -33.72 -14.63
CA GLY A 10 22.83 -33.20 -13.31
C GLY A 10 22.00 -31.93 -13.46
N ALA A 11 20.67 -32.07 -13.54
CA ALA A 11 19.72 -30.97 -13.46
C ALA A 11 19.68 -30.43 -12.02
N GLY A 12 20.64 -29.56 -11.68
CA GLY A 12 20.58 -28.76 -10.46
C GLY A 12 19.50 -27.70 -10.61
N LEU A 13 18.28 -27.97 -10.12
CA LEU A 13 17.29 -26.93 -9.86
C LEU A 13 17.88 -26.00 -8.79
N ARG A 14 18.47 -24.89 -9.22
CA ARG A 14 18.76 -23.77 -8.33
C ARG A 14 17.42 -23.25 -7.84
N SER A 15 17.07 -23.59 -6.60
CA SER A 15 15.97 -22.96 -5.88
C SER A 15 16.25 -21.47 -5.86
N ALA A 16 15.60 -20.72 -6.74
CA ALA A 16 15.63 -19.28 -6.73
C ALA A 16 14.81 -18.85 -5.51
N CYS A 17 15.48 -18.73 -4.36
CA CYS A 17 14.98 -17.86 -3.32
C CYS A 17 14.97 -16.46 -3.95
N ALA A 18 13.83 -16.06 -4.50
CA ALA A 18 13.56 -14.69 -4.87
C ALA A 18 13.60 -13.91 -3.56
N ALA A 19 14.80 -13.49 -3.15
CA ALA A 19 15.00 -12.58 -2.04
C ALA A 19 14.25 -11.32 -2.44
N LEU A 20 13.05 -11.17 -1.87
CA LEU A 20 12.24 -10.00 -2.10
C LEU A 20 13.08 -8.79 -1.71
N PRO A 21 13.04 -7.70 -2.48
CA PRO A 21 13.78 -6.50 -2.12
C PRO A 21 13.38 -6.10 -0.69
N PRO A 22 14.35 -5.62 0.10
CA PRO A 22 14.09 -5.18 1.48
C PRO A 22 12.92 -4.19 1.48
N GLY A 23 11.92 -4.41 2.35
CA GLY A 23 10.65 -3.67 2.35
C GLY A 23 9.39 -4.52 2.11
N TYR A 24 9.53 -5.71 1.51
CA TYR A 24 8.41 -6.62 1.25
C TYR A 24 8.12 -7.60 2.39
N GLU A 25 9.15 -7.98 3.16
CA GLU A 25 9.02 -8.84 4.35
C GLU A 25 8.68 -8.04 5.61
N ASP A 26 8.43 -6.75 5.49
CA ASP A 26 8.22 -5.87 6.63
C ASP A 26 6.83 -6.11 7.24
N GLU A 27 6.81 -6.22 8.57
CA GLU A 27 5.60 -6.08 9.36
C GLU A 27 5.20 -4.60 9.39
N VAL A 28 3.90 -4.35 9.36
CA VAL A 28 3.36 -2.98 9.30
C VAL A 28 2.48 -2.74 10.51
N PHE A 29 2.68 -1.58 11.13
CA PHE A 29 2.01 -1.22 12.37
C PHE A 29 1.33 0.14 12.25
N CYS A 30 0.10 0.21 12.74
CA CYS A 30 -0.66 1.43 12.89
C CYS A 30 -0.52 2.00 14.31
N PRO A 31 -0.59 3.34 14.46
CA PRO A 31 -0.58 3.97 15.77
C PRO A 31 -1.83 3.59 16.59
N PRO A 32 -1.81 3.80 17.92
CA PRO A 32 -2.97 3.53 18.76
C PRO A 32 -4.21 4.31 18.28
N GLY A 33 -5.39 3.68 18.39
CA GLY A 33 -6.66 4.24 17.93
C GLY A 33 -6.86 4.22 16.40
N HIS A 34 -6.00 3.53 15.65
CA HIS A 34 -6.16 3.33 14.22
C HIS A 34 -6.09 1.86 13.87
N CYS A 35 -7.01 1.40 13.03
CA CYS A 35 -6.99 0.07 12.47
C CYS A 35 -6.36 0.08 11.07
N MET A 36 -5.87 -1.08 10.62
CA MET A 36 -5.25 -1.23 9.31
C MET A 36 -6.27 -1.60 8.24
N MET A 37 -6.20 -0.93 7.09
CA MET A 37 -7.08 -1.19 5.95
C MET A 37 -6.29 -1.24 4.63
N ASP A 38 -6.76 -2.06 3.70
CA ASP A 38 -6.25 -2.10 2.34
C ASP A 38 -6.60 -0.80 1.59
N LYS A 39 -5.61 -0.29 0.86
CA LYS A 39 -5.73 0.86 -0.02
C LYS A 39 -5.72 0.38 -1.46
N ASP A 40 -6.71 0.80 -2.24
CA ASP A 40 -6.70 0.58 -3.68
C ASP A 40 -5.71 1.54 -4.35
N MET A 41 -4.72 0.98 -5.04
CA MET A 41 -3.69 1.73 -5.77
C MET A 41 -3.93 1.70 -7.29
N GLY A 42 -4.95 0.98 -7.75
CA GLY A 42 -5.21 0.76 -9.16
C GLY A 42 -4.41 -0.40 -9.78
N PRO A 43 -4.84 -0.86 -10.97
CA PRO A 43 -4.21 -2.00 -11.62
C PRO A 43 -2.78 -1.68 -12.08
N GLY A 44 -1.87 -2.64 -11.86
CA GLY A 44 -0.47 -2.55 -12.32
C GLY A 44 0.48 -1.81 -11.37
N TYR A 45 0.00 -1.31 -10.21
CA TYR A 45 0.88 -0.75 -9.20
C TYR A 45 1.67 -1.84 -8.46
N CYS A 46 2.99 -1.75 -8.48
CA CYS A 46 3.90 -2.60 -7.71
C CYS A 46 4.74 -1.72 -6.79
N GLY A 47 4.51 -1.79 -5.48
CA GLY A 47 5.16 -0.94 -4.49
C GLY A 47 5.50 -1.70 -3.19
N PRO A 48 6.07 -1.02 -2.19
CA PRO A 48 6.28 -1.62 -0.88
C PRO A 48 4.93 -1.96 -0.22
N ARG A 49 4.94 -2.89 0.75
CA ARG A 49 3.72 -3.31 1.46
C ARG A 49 2.97 -2.14 2.10
N THR A 50 3.69 -1.14 2.59
CA THR A 50 3.11 0.08 3.18
C THR A 50 2.32 0.94 2.20
N ALA A 51 2.53 0.80 0.89
CA ALA A 51 1.77 1.56 -0.11
C ALA A 51 0.36 1.00 -0.33
N PHE A 52 0.17 -0.29 -0.07
CA PHE A 52 -1.12 -0.99 -0.20
C PHE A 52 -1.97 -0.92 1.06
N LEU A 53 -1.46 -0.31 2.12
CA LEU A 53 -2.08 -0.29 3.43
C LEU A 53 -2.16 1.15 3.93
N GLN A 54 -3.23 1.45 4.64
CA GLN A 54 -3.41 2.72 5.34
C GLN A 54 -3.99 2.50 6.72
N CYS A 55 -3.65 3.39 7.64
CA CYS A 55 -4.24 3.39 8.97
C CYS A 55 -5.50 4.26 8.94
N VAL A 56 -6.60 3.76 9.50
CA VAL A 56 -7.89 4.46 9.54
C VAL A 56 -8.31 4.60 10.99
N LYS A 57 -8.77 5.79 11.37
CA LYS A 57 -9.33 6.03 12.69
C LYS A 57 -10.78 5.55 12.73
N GLU A 58 -11.09 4.63 13.64
CA GLU A 58 -12.42 4.00 13.71
C GLU A 58 -13.55 5.00 13.97
N ASP A 59 -13.28 6.03 14.77
CA ASP A 59 -14.29 7.03 15.18
C ASP A 59 -14.64 8.02 14.06
N THR A 60 -13.63 8.54 13.37
CA THR A 60 -13.81 9.64 12.39
C THR A 60 -13.86 9.15 10.95
N LEU A 61 -13.50 7.88 10.69
CA LEU A 61 -13.32 7.33 9.35
C LEU A 61 -12.35 8.15 8.50
N GLU A 62 -11.36 8.77 9.16
CA GLU A 62 -10.31 9.53 8.50
C GLU A 62 -9.07 8.66 8.29
N SER A 63 -8.36 8.91 7.18
CA SER A 63 -7.07 8.28 6.92
C SER A 63 -6.03 8.89 7.85
N GLY A 64 -5.50 8.08 8.76
CA GLY A 64 -4.45 8.43 9.72
C GLY A 64 -3.03 8.40 9.14
N GLY A 65 -2.90 8.29 7.81
CA GLY A 65 -1.61 8.26 7.11
C GLY A 65 -1.05 6.85 6.90
N PRO A 66 0.20 6.77 6.40
CA PRO A 66 0.83 5.50 6.07
C PRO A 66 1.24 4.72 7.34
N PRO A 67 1.11 3.39 7.34
CA PRO A 67 1.57 2.56 8.44
C PRO A 67 3.09 2.57 8.56
N LYS A 68 3.59 2.32 9.76
CA LYS A 68 5.02 2.23 10.03
C LYS A 68 5.52 0.82 9.76
N ALA A 69 6.49 0.70 8.86
CA ALA A 69 7.15 -0.56 8.57
C ALA A 69 8.19 -0.90 9.64
N TRP A 70 8.30 -2.18 9.97
CA TRP A 70 9.40 -2.79 10.69
C TRP A 70 9.90 -3.99 9.90
N GLY A 71 11.21 -4.03 9.64
CA GLY A 71 11.89 -5.16 9.03
C GLY A 71 12.94 -5.75 9.97
N PHE A 72 13.29 -7.02 9.76
CA PHE A 72 14.24 -7.77 10.59
C PHE A 72 15.61 -7.07 10.76
N GLN A 73 16.01 -6.24 9.79
CA GLN A 73 17.27 -5.49 9.81
C GLN A 73 17.31 -4.41 10.89
N LEU A 74 16.15 -3.93 11.35
CA LEU A 74 16.05 -2.94 12.42
C LEU A 74 16.23 -3.54 13.82
N GLY A 75 16.19 -4.88 13.92
CA GLY A 75 16.28 -5.61 15.18
C GLY A 75 14.99 -5.61 16.00
N GLU A 76 14.90 -6.59 16.90
CA GLU A 76 13.74 -6.79 17.78
C GLU A 76 13.53 -5.64 18.77
N GLU A 77 14.58 -4.90 19.14
CA GLU A 77 14.46 -3.75 20.03
C GLU A 77 13.54 -2.66 19.44
N ARG A 78 13.70 -2.37 18.14
CA ARG A 78 12.85 -1.41 17.43
C ARG A 78 11.41 -1.92 17.30
N LYS A 79 11.22 -3.24 17.20
CA LYS A 79 9.88 -3.84 17.24
C LYS A 79 9.25 -3.64 18.61
N ALA A 80 9.99 -3.92 19.66
CA ALA A 80 9.53 -3.76 21.04
C ALA A 80 9.14 -2.31 21.34
N GLU A 81 9.91 -1.32 20.85
CA GLU A 81 9.56 0.10 20.99
C GLU A 81 8.23 0.46 20.28
N LEU A 82 7.99 -0.09 19.09
CA LEU A 82 6.71 0.09 18.38
C LEU A 82 5.55 -0.48 19.17
N LEU A 83 5.69 -1.72 19.65
CA LEU A 83 4.68 -2.38 20.46
C LEU A 83 4.45 -1.65 21.80
N GLN A 84 5.51 -1.17 22.45
CA GLN A 84 5.45 -0.44 23.71
C GLN A 84 4.78 0.94 23.56
N SER A 85 4.95 1.58 22.39
CA SER A 85 4.24 2.82 22.05
C SER A 85 2.78 2.60 21.61
N GLY A 86 2.27 1.37 21.70
CA GLY A 86 0.89 1.03 21.39
C GLY A 86 0.61 0.85 19.89
N HIS A 87 1.65 0.76 19.07
CA HIS A 87 1.45 0.42 17.67
C HIS A 87 1.07 -1.05 17.52
N HIS A 88 0.18 -1.34 16.58
CA HIS A 88 -0.39 -2.67 16.40
C HIS A 88 -0.73 -2.95 14.94
N SER A 89 -0.90 -4.22 14.59
CA SER A 89 -1.18 -4.69 13.23
C SER A 89 -2.61 -5.19 13.05
N THR A 90 -3.55 -4.69 13.86
CA THR A 90 -4.97 -5.10 13.83
C THR A 90 -5.65 -4.55 12.59
N GLN A 91 -6.37 -5.41 11.87
CA GLN A 91 -7.20 -4.98 10.74
C GLN A 91 -8.50 -4.32 11.20
N CYS A 92 -9.00 -3.37 10.42
CA CYS A 92 -10.31 -2.78 10.61
C CYS A 92 -11.41 -3.84 10.48
N SER A 93 -12.46 -3.73 11.29
CA SER A 93 -13.66 -4.54 11.12
C SER A 93 -14.31 -4.30 9.75
N GLU A 94 -15.00 -5.31 9.22
CA GLU A 94 -15.67 -5.23 7.91
C GLU A 94 -16.64 -4.04 7.84
N ASP A 95 -17.31 -3.72 8.96
CA ASP A 95 -18.21 -2.57 9.08
C ASP A 95 -17.48 -1.24 8.85
N ILE A 96 -16.31 -1.05 9.48
CA ILE A 96 -15.48 0.15 9.31
C ILE A 96 -14.96 0.22 7.88
N GLN A 97 -14.49 -0.89 7.32
CA GLN A 97 -14.01 -0.94 5.94
C GLN A 97 -15.10 -0.52 4.96
N LYS A 98 -16.33 -1.01 5.15
CA LYS A 98 -17.47 -0.67 4.31
C LYS A 98 -17.82 0.81 4.42
N ARG A 99 -17.92 1.34 5.64
CA ARG A 99 -18.25 2.75 5.87
C ARG A 99 -17.20 3.69 5.30
N PHE A 100 -15.92 3.36 5.45
CA PHE A 100 -14.84 4.15 4.88
C PHE A 100 -14.89 4.18 3.34
N LYS A 101 -15.08 3.02 2.70
CA LYS A 101 -15.22 2.93 1.23
C LYS A 101 -16.38 3.76 0.72
N THR A 102 -17.54 3.71 1.39
CA THR A 102 -18.70 4.54 1.04
C THR A 102 -18.37 6.03 1.20
N ALA A 103 -17.80 6.44 2.34
CA ALA A 103 -17.46 7.83 2.59
C ALA A 103 -16.42 8.39 1.60
N GLN A 104 -15.49 7.56 1.17
CA GLN A 104 -14.50 7.94 0.16
C GLN A 104 -15.13 8.09 -1.23
N ALA A 105 -15.97 7.14 -1.64
CA ALA A 105 -16.71 7.24 -2.90
C ALA A 105 -17.60 8.50 -2.96
N GLU A 106 -18.22 8.89 -1.84
CA GLU A 106 -19.01 10.13 -1.75
C GLU A 106 -18.14 11.39 -1.93
N LYS A 107 -16.94 11.41 -1.34
CA LYS A 107 -15.98 12.50 -1.52
C LYS A 107 -15.48 12.60 -2.96
N ASP A 108 -15.17 11.46 -3.59
CA ASP A 108 -14.68 11.43 -4.98
C ASP A 108 -15.75 11.96 -5.96
N VAL A 109 -17.03 11.65 -5.72
CA VAL A 109 -18.15 12.21 -6.51
C VAL A 109 -18.28 13.72 -6.32
N ALA A 110 -18.14 14.22 -5.09
CA ALA A 110 -18.20 15.65 -4.80
C ALA A 110 -17.05 16.42 -5.48
N THR A 111 -15.83 15.89 -5.45
CA THR A 111 -14.67 16.50 -6.11
C THR A 111 -14.84 16.54 -7.64
N ALA A 112 -15.36 15.47 -8.25
CA ALA A 112 -15.60 15.44 -9.69
C ALA A 112 -16.61 16.51 -10.18
N GLN A 113 -17.59 16.87 -9.35
CA GLN A 113 -18.57 17.92 -9.67
C GLN A 113 -17.97 19.33 -9.61
N GLU A 114 -17.00 19.57 -8.72
CA GLU A 114 -16.31 20.86 -8.62
C GLU A 114 -15.39 21.11 -9.82
N GLU A 115 -14.64 20.09 -10.26
CA GLU A 115 -13.75 20.21 -11.41
C GLU A 115 -14.52 20.50 -12.71
N ALA A 116 -15.69 19.86 -12.91
CA ALA A 116 -16.55 20.07 -14.08
C ALA A 116 -17.15 21.49 -14.17
N SER A 117 -17.24 22.21 -13.05
CA SER A 117 -17.77 23.59 -13.00
C SER A 117 -16.71 24.66 -13.33
N SER A 118 -15.43 24.28 -13.36
CA SER A 118 -14.30 25.21 -13.49
C SER A 118 -13.80 25.43 -14.93
N GLU A 119 -14.52 24.97 -15.96
CA GLU A 119 -14.12 25.13 -17.36
C GLU A 119 -13.89 26.61 -17.73
N PRO A 120 -12.74 26.95 -18.36
CA PRO A 120 -12.32 28.33 -18.52
C PRO A 120 -13.19 29.09 -19.52
N LYS A 121 -13.75 30.23 -19.08
CA LYS A 121 -14.32 31.26 -19.96
C LYS A 121 -13.29 31.60 -21.04
N LYS A 122 -13.59 31.18 -22.28
CA LYS A 122 -12.84 31.51 -23.49
C LYS A 122 -12.63 33.03 -23.56
N VAL A 123 -11.41 33.48 -23.27
CA VAL A 123 -11.01 34.89 -23.41
C VAL A 123 -11.09 35.24 -24.89
N GLN A 124 -12.14 35.95 -25.25
CA GLN A 124 -12.36 36.45 -26.60
C GLN A 124 -11.44 37.66 -26.79
N VAL A 125 -10.24 37.42 -27.33
CA VAL A 125 -9.35 38.49 -27.79
C VAL A 125 -9.99 39.14 -29.02
N MET A 126 -10.57 40.33 -28.83
CA MET A 126 -11.04 41.17 -29.92
C MET A 126 -9.82 41.80 -30.60
N ALA A 127 -9.61 41.46 -31.88
CA ALA A 127 -8.67 42.14 -32.74
C ALA A 127 -9.23 43.52 -33.12
N THR A 128 -8.61 44.59 -32.62
CA THR A 128 -8.84 45.96 -33.12
C THR A 128 -7.98 46.18 -34.36
N SER A 129 -8.65 46.56 -35.46
CA SER A 129 -8.07 47.02 -36.73
C SER A 129 -7.70 48.49 -36.67
#